data_AF-A0A2V7MCA5-F1
#
_entry.id   AF-A0A2V7MCA5-F1
#
_cell.length_a   1.000
_cell.length_b   1.000
_cell.length_c   1.000
_cell.angle_alpha   90.00
_cell.angle_beta   90.00
_cell.angle_gamma   90.00
#
_symmetry.space_group_name_H-M   'P 1'
#
loop_
_entity.id
_entity.type
_entity.pdbx_description
1 polymer ?
#
loop_
_entity_poly.entity_id
_entity_poly.type
_entity_poly.pdbx_seq_one_letter_code
_entity_poly.pdbx_strand_id
1 'polypeptide(L)'
;MAAAVEAQVPPAEIETIYVFQPIKRHGREWGTAVVTRKSASPDARLRVYTAKYMLVVRGKERGQAKVEVVEVALSPADVLARVMQATVDRGGDTEPPVELGPAVWYEGR
;
A
#
# COMPACT_ATOMS: atom_id res chain seq x y z
N MET A 1 -9.46 0.33 -3.65
CA MET A 1 -8.30 -0.30 -2.98
C MET A 1 -8.56 -0.60 -1.51
N ALA A 2 -8.95 0.39 -0.70
CA ALA A 2 -9.18 0.21 0.74
C ALA A 2 -10.09 -0.99 1.10
N ALA A 3 -11.20 -1.21 0.39
CA ALA A 3 -12.09 -2.35 0.63
C ALA A 3 -11.43 -3.72 0.36
N ALA A 4 -10.57 -3.80 -0.66
CA ALA A 4 -9.84 -5.04 -0.96
C ALA A 4 -8.77 -5.35 0.09
N VAL A 5 -8.14 -4.30 0.65
CA VAL A 5 -7.21 -4.43 1.77
C VAL A 5 -7.95 -4.92 3.01
N GLU A 6 -9.07 -4.30 3.36
CA GLU A 6 -9.88 -4.68 4.54
C GLU A 6 -10.34 -6.15 4.50
N ALA A 7 -10.69 -6.66 3.31
CA ALA A 7 -11.07 -8.05 3.13
C ALA A 7 -9.96 -9.06 3.48
N GLN A 8 -8.69 -8.65 3.47
CA GLN A 8 -7.53 -9.50 3.79
C GLN A 8 -6.87 -9.13 5.12
N VAL A 9 -6.89 -7.84 5.46
CA VAL A 9 -6.22 -7.25 6.62
C VAL A 9 -7.23 -6.38 7.35
N PRO A 10 -7.82 -6.87 8.46
CA PRO A 10 -8.76 -6.09 9.24
C PRO A 10 -8.13 -4.78 9.74
N PRO A 11 -8.82 -3.62 9.69
CA PRO A 11 -8.24 -2.33 10.06
C PRO A 11 -7.63 -2.29 11.46
N ALA A 12 -8.21 -3.04 12.42
CA ALA A 12 -7.72 -3.13 13.78
C ALA A 12 -6.36 -3.85 13.91
N GLU A 13 -5.98 -4.63 12.90
CA GLU A 13 -4.73 -5.40 12.87
C GLU A 13 -3.64 -4.71 12.05
N ILE A 14 -3.98 -3.62 11.35
CA ILE A 14 -3.03 -2.81 10.60
C ILE A 14 -2.12 -2.06 11.57
N GLU A 15 -0.82 -2.18 11.34
CA GLU A 15 0.20 -1.40 12.06
C GLU A 15 0.48 -0.09 11.34
N THR A 16 0.72 -0.13 10.03
CA THR A 16 1.10 1.03 9.21
C THR A 16 0.70 0.82 7.75
N ILE A 17 0.38 1.92 7.07
CA ILE A 17 0.14 1.94 5.62
C ILE A 17 1.11 2.94 5.00
N TYR A 18 1.94 2.47 4.07
CA TYR A 18 2.84 3.29 3.26
C TYR A 18 2.22 3.49 1.88
N VAL A 19 1.99 4.73 1.47
CA VAL A 19 1.31 5.05 0.21
C VAL A 19 2.28 5.72 -0.74
N PHE A 20 2.48 5.10 -1.89
CA PHE A 20 3.33 5.65 -2.94
C PHE A 20 2.54 6.57 -3.85
N GLN A 21 3.21 7.59 -4.40
CA GLN A 21 2.61 8.50 -5.37
C GLN A 21 2.09 7.71 -6.59
N PRO A 22 0.82 7.90 -7.00
CA PRO A 22 0.31 7.22 -8.17
C PRO A 22 0.99 7.70 -9.46
N ILE A 23 1.37 6.75 -10.30
CA ILE A 23 1.93 7.03 -11.62
C ILE A 23 0.77 7.17 -12.62
N LYS A 24 0.77 8.26 -13.41
CA LYS A 24 -0.22 8.51 -14.47
C LYS A 24 0.42 8.46 -15.85
N ARG A 25 0.04 7.49 -16.68
CA ARG A 25 0.51 7.38 -18.07
C ARG A 25 -0.55 6.76 -18.98
N HIS A 26 -0.58 7.19 -20.24
CA HIS A 26 -1.44 6.62 -21.29
C HIS A 26 -2.93 6.50 -20.90
N GLY A 27 -3.49 7.50 -20.21
CA GLY A 27 -4.90 7.50 -19.82
C GLY A 27 -5.25 6.55 -18.67
N ARG A 28 -4.25 6.03 -17.97
CA ARG A 28 -4.38 5.17 -16.78
C ARG A 28 -3.58 5.73 -15.62
N GLU A 29 -4.03 5.39 -14.43
CA GLU A 29 -3.38 5.68 -13.15
C GLU A 29 -3.09 4.37 -12.44
N TRP A 30 -1.91 4.24 -11.86
CA TRP A 30 -1.50 3.11 -11.03
C TRP A 30 -1.03 3.62 -9.68
N GLY A 31 -1.53 3.05 -8.60
CA GLY A 31 -1.03 3.33 -7.27
C GLY A 31 -0.63 2.06 -6.55
N THR A 32 0.33 2.22 -5.63
CA THR A 32 0.83 1.16 -4.77
C THR A 32 0.75 1.60 -3.33
N ALA A 33 0.32 0.70 -2.45
CA ALA A 33 0.45 0.85 -1.02
C ALA A 33 1.09 -0.41 -0.43
N VAL A 34 1.91 -0.24 0.59
CA VAL A 34 2.40 -1.33 1.43
C VAL A 34 1.68 -1.26 2.76
N VAL A 35 1.02 -2.35 3.13
CA VAL A 35 0.21 -2.47 4.34
C VAL A 35 0.89 -3.47 5.26
N THR A 36 1.10 -3.08 6.51
CA THR A 36 1.63 -3.98 7.53
C THR A 36 0.55 -4.43 8.48
N ARG A 37 0.61 -5.72 8.83
CA ARG A 37 -0.29 -6.35 9.80
C ARG A 37 0.54 -6.92 10.94
N LYS A 38 0.09 -6.70 12.17
CA LYS A 38 0.66 -7.35 13.35
C LYS A 38 0.61 -8.87 13.16
N SER A 39 1.74 -9.55 13.31
CA SER A 39 1.72 -11.01 13.40
C SER A 39 1.58 -11.44 14.85
N ALA A 40 0.99 -12.61 15.09
CA ALA A 40 0.99 -13.25 16.41
C ALA A 40 2.37 -13.81 16.81
N SER A 41 3.44 -13.48 16.09
CA SER A 41 4.79 -13.96 16.37
C SER A 41 5.33 -13.36 17.66
N PRO A 42 6.02 -14.15 18.52
CA PRO A 42 6.66 -13.63 19.72
C PRO A 42 7.74 -12.58 19.43
N ASP A 43 8.28 -12.54 18.20
CA ASP A 43 9.34 -11.62 17.79
C ASP A 43 8.81 -10.31 17.20
N ALA A 44 7.52 -9.99 17.38
CA ALA A 44 6.88 -8.77 16.90
C ALA A 44 7.06 -8.48 15.39
N ARG A 45 7.19 -9.53 14.57
CA ARG A 45 7.29 -9.40 13.11
C ARG A 45 5.97 -8.92 12.50
N LEU A 46 6.07 -8.22 11.38
CA LEU A 46 4.95 -7.73 10.60
C LEU A 46 4.76 -8.58 9.35
N ARG A 47 3.52 -8.99 9.08
CA ARG A 47 3.14 -9.47 7.74
C ARG A 47 3.01 -8.26 6.83
N VAL A 48 3.61 -8.34 5.65
CA VAL A 48 3.69 -7.23 4.70
C VAL A 48 2.86 -7.59 3.48
N TYR A 49 1.92 -6.72 3.16
CA TYR A 49 1.06 -6.84 1.99
C TYR A 49 1.39 -5.71 1.02
N THR A 50 1.46 -6.04 -0.27
CA THR A 50 1.48 -5.03 -1.34
C THR A 50 0.08 -4.96 -1.93
N ALA A 51 -0.54 -3.77 -1.85
CA ALA A 51 -1.78 -3.45 -2.52
C ALA A 51 -1.49 -2.59 -3.75
N LYS A 52 -1.99 -2.99 -4.91
CA LYS A 52 -1.86 -2.24 -6.16
C LYS A 52 -3.23 -2.01 -6.76
N TYR A 53 -3.39 -0.87 -7.44
CA TYR A 53 -4.53 -0.65 -8.30
C TYR A 53 -4.12 -0.13 -9.67
N MET A 54 -5.00 -0.32 -10.63
CA MET A 54 -5.01 0.37 -11.91
C MET A 54 -6.39 0.96 -12.13
N LEU A 55 -6.47 2.24 -12.45
CA LEU A 55 -7.70 2.97 -12.76
C LEU A 55 -7.60 3.54 -14.18
N VAL A 56 -8.59 3.26 -15.02
CA VAL A 56 -8.71 3.91 -16.32
C VAL A 56 -9.31 5.29 -16.13
N VAL A 57 -8.54 6.34 -16.42
CA VAL A 57 -8.94 7.74 -16.16
C VAL A 57 -9.44 8.48 -17.41
N ARG A 58 -9.19 7.95 -18.61
CA ARG A 58 -9.63 8.54 -19.90
C ARG A 58 -10.10 7.46 -20.88
N GLY A 59 -10.94 7.85 -21.84
CA GLY A 59 -11.44 6.98 -22.91
C GLY A 59 -12.76 6.28 -22.57
N LYS A 60 -13.21 5.37 -23.45
CA LYS A 60 -14.49 4.67 -23.32
C LYS A 60 -14.59 3.77 -22.08
N GLU A 61 -13.45 3.27 -21.61
CA GLU A 61 -13.35 2.40 -20.43
C GLU A 61 -13.13 3.18 -19.12
N ARG A 62 -13.25 4.51 -19.15
CA ARG A 62 -13.06 5.36 -17.97
C ARG A 62 -13.92 4.88 -16.80
N GLY A 63 -13.30 4.81 -15.61
CA GLY A 63 -13.92 4.34 -14.37
C GLY A 63 -13.71 2.87 -14.09
N GLN A 64 -13.25 2.07 -15.05
CA GLN A 64 -12.83 0.70 -14.78
C GLN A 64 -11.60 0.68 -13.87
N ALA A 65 -11.64 -0.17 -12.85
CA ALA A 65 -10.55 -0.34 -11.90
C ALA A 65 -10.24 -1.81 -11.68
N LYS A 66 -8.95 -2.11 -11.45
CA LYS A 66 -8.48 -3.40 -10.95
C LYS A 66 -7.70 -3.15 -9.67
N VAL A 67 -7.87 -4.04 -8.70
CA VAL A 67 -7.16 -3.99 -7.42
C VAL A 67 -6.62 -5.38 -7.12
N GLU A 68 -5.39 -5.44 -6.64
CA GLU A 68 -4.72 -6.65 -6.21
C GLU A 68 -4.09 -6.39 -4.84
N VAL A 69 -4.18 -7.37 -3.94
CA VAL A 69 -3.54 -7.33 -2.62
C VAL A 69 -2.89 -8.69 -2.39
N VAL A 70 -1.59 -8.69 -2.12
CA VAL A 70 -0.75 -9.89 -2.00
C VAL A 70 0.12 -9.78 -0.75
N GLU A 71 0.15 -10.83 0.08
CA GLU A 71 1.16 -10.96 1.14
C GLU A 71 2.51 -11.29 0.50
N VAL A 72 3.52 -10.45 0.76
CA VAL A 72 4.83 -10.55 0.10
C VAL A 72 5.96 -10.89 1.05
N ALA A 73 5.81 -10.65 2.36
CA ALA A 73 6.88 -10.89 3.31
C ALA A 73 6.40 -11.01 4.77
N LEU A 74 7.29 -11.53 5.61
CA LEU A 74 7.26 -11.44 7.07
C LEU A 74 8.56 -10.76 7.53
N SER A 75 8.47 -9.55 8.06
CA SER A 75 9.65 -8.72 8.34
C SER A 75 9.60 -8.10 9.74
N PRO A 76 10.75 -7.93 10.42
CA PRO A 76 10.88 -6.97 11.51
C PRO A 76 10.49 -5.55 11.06
N ALA A 77 9.97 -4.74 11.99
CA ALA A 77 9.53 -3.38 11.72
C ALA A 77 10.68 -2.45 11.32
N ASP A 78 11.86 -2.58 11.96
CA ASP A 78 13.03 -1.76 11.67
C ASP A 78 13.60 -2.02 10.26
N VAL A 79 13.58 -3.29 9.82
CA VAL A 79 13.94 -3.67 8.45
C VAL A 79 12.99 -3.03 7.44
N LEU A 80 11.68 -3.05 7.72
CA LEU A 80 10.70 -2.45 6.82
C LEU A 80 10.89 -0.94 6.69
N ALA A 81 11.07 -0.22 7.80
CA ALA A 81 11.31 1.22 7.80
C ALA A 81 12.55 1.58 6.95
N ARG A 82 13.63 0.80 7.07
CA ARG A 82 14.84 0.97 6.23
C ARG A 82 14.58 0.74 4.75
N VAL A 83 13.76 -0.26 4.40
CA VAL A 83 13.39 -0.55 3.00
C VAL A 83 12.53 0.57 2.42
N MET A 84 11.58 1.11 3.19
CA MET A 84 10.77 2.25 2.75
C MET A 84 11.65 3.47 2.48
N GLN A 85 12.58 3.78 3.38
CA GLN A 85 13.56 4.85 3.19
C GLN A 85 14.44 4.64 1.94
N ALA A 86 14.97 3.43 1.75
CA ALA A 86 15.84 3.13 0.61
C ALA A 86 15.10 3.12 -0.75
N THR A 87 13.77 2.95 -0.74
CA THR A 87 12.95 2.98 -1.97
C THR A 87 12.93 4.39 -2.57
N VAL A 88 12.95 5.41 -1.71
CA VAL A 88 13.07 6.83 -2.09
C VAL A 88 14.36 7.09 -2.87
N ASP A 89 15.46 6.45 -2.45
CA ASP A 89 16.79 6.68 -3.01
C ASP A 89 17.00 6.03 -4.40
N ARG A 90 16.12 5.10 -4.82
CA ARG A 90 16.35 4.24 -6.01
C ARG A 90 15.27 4.31 -7.10
N GLY A 91 14.06 4.76 -6.79
CA GLY A 91 12.89 4.54 -7.65
C GLY A 91 12.65 5.53 -8.80
N GLY A 92 13.32 6.69 -8.79
CA GLY A 92 12.93 7.80 -9.67
C GLY A 92 11.60 8.48 -9.27
N ASP A 93 10.92 7.96 -8.25
CA ASP A 93 9.92 8.70 -7.47
C ASP A 93 10.66 9.72 -6.61
N THR A 94 10.21 10.98 -6.69
CA THR A 94 10.91 12.11 -6.05
C THR A 94 10.51 12.30 -4.58
N GLU A 95 9.50 11.56 -4.12
CA GLU A 95 8.91 11.73 -2.79
C GLU A 95 8.85 10.41 -2.02
N PRO A 96 9.12 10.44 -0.70
CA PRO A 96 8.93 9.29 0.16
C PRO A 96 7.47 8.84 0.18
N PRO A 97 7.19 7.54 0.38
CA PRO A 97 5.83 7.09 0.61
C PRO A 97 5.26 7.76 1.87
N VAL A 98 4.00 8.15 1.81
CA VAL A 98 3.31 8.75 2.95
C VAL A 98 2.93 7.65 3.93
N GLU A 99 3.34 7.82 5.19
CA GLU A 99 2.89 6.97 6.29
C GLU A 99 1.52 7.40 6.77
N LEU A 100 0.56 6.47 6.76
CA LEU A 100 -0.80 6.68 7.21
C LEU A 100 -1.20 5.63 8.24
N GLY A 101 -1.93 6.07 9.25
CA GLY A 101 -2.68 5.19 10.13
C GLY A 101 -4.00 4.72 9.47
N PRO A 102 -4.57 3.60 9.93
CA PRO A 102 -5.82 3.07 9.39
C PRO A 102 -6.97 4.08 9.50
N ALA A 103 -7.04 4.88 10.57
CA ALA A 103 -8.08 5.89 10.73
C ALA A 103 -8.13 6.87 9.55
N VAL A 104 -6.99 7.45 9.17
CA VAL A 104 -6.88 8.40 8.05
C VAL A 104 -7.12 7.71 6.70
N TRP A 105 -6.61 6.49 6.53
CA TRP A 105 -6.75 5.75 5.26
C TRP A 105 -8.19 5.33 4.95
N TYR A 106 -8.97 5.06 5.99
CA TYR A 106 -10.39 4.72 5.87
C TYR A 106 -11.32 5.92 6.10
N GLU A 107 -10.77 7.10 6.39
CA GLU A 107 -11.53 8.36 6.50
C GLU A 107 -12.00 8.81 5.10
N GLY A 108 -13.25 9.26 4.99
CA GLY A 108 -13.83 9.68 3.70
C GLY A 108 -14.35 8.53 2.82
N ARG A 109 -14.61 7.36 3.40
CA ARG A 109 -15.51 6.37 2.80
C ARG A 109 -16.96 6.85 2.81
#